data_AF-A0AAF5DGN4-F1
#
_entry.id   AF-A0AAF5DGN4-F1
#
_cell.length_a   1.000
_cell.length_b   1.000
_cell.length_c   1.000
_cell.angle_alpha   90.00
_cell.angle_beta   90.00
_cell.angle_gamma   90.00
#
_symmetry.space_group_name_H-M   'P 1'
#
loop_
_entity.id
_entity.type
_entity.pdbx_description
1 polymer ?
#
loop_
_entity_poly.entity_id
_entity_poly.type
_entity_poly.pdbx_seq_one_letter_code
_entity_poly.pdbx_strand_id
1 'polypeptide(L)'
;IVIKLFALHTYFKEKMYFKKKYYFIFNYNLIFSNLLMNFAQIFVIVPLTYVDVNYIQDYPSTFFYNFIMEADSVGYNCGMMLLLTLTIDRFITFSNVCKSKYIKHRIIIFGIISWTYGMVIMILNNIFEIKKLYDRENFCIYVTINSSSLHSVIFISFTQMFSRIVPFIILGIYIFCIVRIKSFTRKKSMSIEKTRFEKKLLIQGFSFAMFYEVEALLFYQRDSILSIIGKEYTKHYYIVLNFFIILFTCFNSVAIFIFIDKAREHLKRTIFCRKNIKKNENTIIFIYNYIIKRKPIYHFNYHLILSSFLIILSQFTIVIPLTYKGNEYFKAYTKSLAYEIFLDLNAIGYHCGLFLILGIAIDRFITFLTFKSVNKVKRKKIYILIIFSWIYGIFNLIDTKLYCAKYMYNYSKYIITFSYKSIPREKSSFFYVNLIKSVIIPVAILLLYFICFLKIKFSKEFVNSKSCAKFCFEKRILFQGFILSFFLEIQSILFSYSQPISTILSESNYKYFLAFLNIYLIIYTCFHNIIFFTFSIDAKNYLKKFFNR
;
A
#
# COMPACT_ATOMS: atom_id res chain seq x y z
N ILE A 1 -1.92 -9.78 -7.88
CA ILE A 1 -2.35 -11.21 -7.96
C ILE A 1 -1.80 -12.05 -6.83
N VAL A 2 -0.49 -12.07 -6.59
CA VAL A 2 0.17 -12.88 -5.54
C VAL A 2 -0.54 -12.79 -4.18
N ILE A 3 -0.86 -11.58 -3.71
CA ILE A 3 -1.56 -11.37 -2.43
C ILE A 3 -2.97 -12.03 -2.41
N LYS A 4 -3.71 -11.99 -3.53
CA LYS A 4 -5.04 -12.62 -3.68
C LYS A 4 -4.92 -14.15 -3.67
N LEU A 5 -3.94 -14.69 -4.39
CA LEU A 5 -3.64 -16.13 -4.37
C LEU A 5 -3.27 -16.60 -2.96
N PHE A 6 -2.46 -15.84 -2.21
CA PHE A 6 -2.19 -16.13 -0.80
C PHE A 6 -3.43 -16.07 0.08
N ALA A 7 -4.34 -15.12 -0.18
CA ALA A 7 -5.61 -15.03 0.53
C ALA A 7 -6.49 -16.27 0.26
N LEU A 8 -6.66 -16.66 -1.01
CA LEU A 8 -7.37 -17.89 -1.39
C LEU A 8 -6.71 -19.14 -0.79
N HIS A 9 -5.39 -19.25 -0.88
CA HIS A 9 -4.66 -20.36 -0.26
C HIS A 9 -4.90 -20.43 1.25
N THR A 10 -4.95 -19.27 1.91
CA THR A 10 -5.30 -19.18 3.34
C THR A 10 -6.73 -19.63 3.62
N TYR A 11 -7.69 -19.30 2.76
CA TYR A 11 -9.06 -19.83 2.85
C TYR A 11 -9.10 -21.35 2.75
N PHE A 12 -8.38 -21.92 1.78
CA PHE A 12 -8.33 -23.37 1.59
C PHE A 12 -7.66 -24.09 2.77
N LYS A 13 -6.51 -23.60 3.25
CA LYS A 13 -5.77 -24.22 4.36
C LYS A 13 -6.47 -24.07 5.70
N GLU A 14 -7.19 -22.98 5.94
CA GLU A 14 -7.92 -22.73 7.19
C GLU A 14 -9.45 -22.88 7.01
N LYS A 15 -9.89 -23.72 6.06
CA LYS A 15 -11.31 -23.91 5.69
C LYS A 15 -12.21 -24.19 6.89
N MET A 16 -11.75 -24.97 7.87
CA MET A 16 -12.51 -25.27 9.10
C MET A 16 -12.83 -24.01 9.93
N TYR A 17 -11.90 -23.04 9.99
CA TYR A 17 -12.12 -21.77 10.69
C TYR A 17 -13.09 -20.87 9.91
N PHE A 18 -12.85 -20.73 8.60
CA PHE A 18 -13.63 -19.84 7.75
C PHE A 18 -15.06 -20.35 7.54
N LYS A 19 -15.28 -21.67 7.43
CA LYS A 19 -16.61 -22.29 7.27
C LYS A 19 -17.53 -22.04 8.46
N LYS A 20 -16.99 -21.87 9.68
CA LYS A 20 -17.76 -21.56 10.89
C LYS A 20 -18.25 -20.11 10.95
N LYS A 21 -17.66 -19.21 10.18
CA LYS A 21 -17.96 -17.77 10.21
C LYS A 21 -18.48 -17.31 8.86
N TYR A 22 -19.80 -17.39 8.71
CA TYR A 22 -20.51 -17.16 7.44
C TYR A 22 -20.18 -15.83 6.76
N TYR A 23 -19.85 -14.77 7.52
CA TYR A 23 -19.38 -13.49 6.97
C TYR A 23 -18.23 -13.63 5.97
N PHE A 24 -17.34 -14.60 6.15
CA PHE A 24 -16.22 -14.79 5.25
C PHE A 24 -16.58 -15.31 3.86
N ILE A 25 -17.83 -15.76 3.66
CA ILE A 25 -18.36 -16.05 2.33
C ILE A 25 -18.33 -14.78 1.47
N PHE A 26 -18.67 -13.61 2.02
CA PHE A 26 -18.55 -12.34 1.29
C PHE A 26 -17.11 -12.04 0.89
N ASN A 27 -16.17 -12.13 1.82
CA ASN A 27 -14.76 -11.87 1.54
C ASN A 27 -14.17 -12.84 0.50
N TYR A 28 -14.56 -14.12 0.55
CA TYR A 28 -14.14 -15.11 -0.43
C TYR A 28 -14.64 -14.74 -1.84
N ASN A 29 -15.93 -14.40 -1.98
CA ASN A 29 -16.51 -13.96 -3.25
C ASN A 29 -15.91 -12.63 -3.73
N LEU A 30 -15.66 -11.66 -2.83
CA LEU A 30 -15.01 -10.40 -3.16
C LEU A 30 -13.58 -10.60 -3.70
N ILE A 31 -12.81 -11.54 -3.13
CA ILE A 31 -11.48 -11.86 -3.67
C ILE A 31 -11.60 -12.41 -5.09
N PHE A 32 -12.57 -13.29 -5.34
CA PHE A 32 -12.78 -13.88 -6.65
C PHE A 32 -13.25 -12.84 -7.68
N SER A 33 -14.20 -11.98 -7.30
CA SER A 33 -14.63 -10.82 -8.10
C SER A 33 -13.46 -9.92 -8.48
N ASN A 34 -12.60 -9.58 -7.50
CA ASN A 34 -11.40 -8.80 -7.73
C ASN A 34 -10.34 -9.55 -8.57
N LEU A 35 -10.36 -10.88 -8.62
CA LEU A 35 -9.46 -11.64 -9.50
C LEU A 35 -9.90 -11.52 -10.96
N LEU A 36 -11.21 -11.53 -11.24
CA LEU A 36 -11.75 -11.32 -12.58
C LEU A 36 -11.35 -9.95 -13.14
N MET A 37 -11.50 -8.87 -12.36
CA MET A 37 -11.00 -7.53 -12.76
C MET A 37 -9.49 -7.52 -13.05
N ASN A 38 -8.72 -8.28 -12.27
CA ASN A 38 -7.28 -8.36 -12.48
C ASN A 38 -6.89 -9.18 -13.71
N PHE A 39 -7.76 -10.03 -14.25
CA PHE A 39 -7.49 -10.71 -15.50
C PHE A 39 -7.45 -9.73 -16.66
N ALA A 40 -8.34 -8.73 -16.73
CA ALA A 40 -8.22 -7.66 -17.71
C ALA A 40 -6.91 -6.87 -17.55
N GLN A 41 -6.45 -6.63 -16.32
CA GLN A 41 -5.16 -5.97 -16.11
C GLN A 41 -3.98 -6.75 -16.71
N ILE A 42 -3.94 -8.08 -16.52
CA ILE A 42 -2.83 -8.94 -16.97
C ILE A 42 -2.90 -9.26 -18.45
N PHE A 43 -4.09 -9.57 -18.96
CA PHE A 43 -4.26 -10.13 -20.29
C PHE A 43 -4.66 -9.08 -21.33
N VAL A 44 -5.16 -7.92 -20.90
CA VAL A 44 -5.55 -6.84 -21.80
C VAL A 44 -4.65 -5.63 -21.63
N ILE A 45 -4.67 -5.01 -20.45
CA ILE A 45 -4.01 -3.71 -20.24
C ILE A 45 -2.50 -3.85 -20.40
N VAL A 46 -1.85 -4.76 -19.67
CA VAL A 46 -0.38 -4.93 -19.75
C VAL A 46 0.06 -5.27 -21.18
N PRO A 47 -0.49 -6.28 -21.87
CA PRO A 47 -0.07 -6.61 -23.24
C PRO A 47 -0.33 -5.46 -24.22
N LEU A 48 -1.52 -4.86 -24.23
CA LEU A 48 -1.83 -3.76 -25.15
C LEU A 48 -1.02 -2.50 -24.88
N THR A 49 -0.57 -2.30 -23.64
CA THR A 49 0.31 -1.19 -23.26
C THR A 49 1.72 -1.37 -23.82
N TYR A 50 2.30 -2.56 -23.65
CA TYR A 50 3.75 -2.78 -23.85
C TYR A 50 4.11 -3.50 -25.15
N VAL A 51 3.18 -4.21 -25.79
CA VAL A 51 3.44 -4.88 -27.08
C VAL A 51 3.27 -3.88 -28.23
N ASP A 52 4.11 -3.99 -29.25
CA ASP A 52 4.02 -3.15 -30.46
C ASP A 52 2.70 -3.41 -31.20
N VAL A 53 2.03 -2.33 -31.63
CA VAL A 53 0.71 -2.33 -32.28
C VAL A 53 0.68 -3.38 -33.40
N ASN A 54 1.73 -3.45 -34.22
CA ASN A 54 1.80 -4.31 -35.40
C ASN A 54 1.57 -5.81 -35.10
N TYR A 55 1.84 -6.27 -33.87
CA TYR A 55 1.64 -7.67 -33.49
C TYR A 55 0.28 -7.97 -32.85
N ILE A 56 -0.50 -6.94 -32.49
CA ILE A 56 -1.71 -7.07 -31.67
C ILE A 56 -2.91 -6.28 -32.23
N GLN A 57 -2.85 -5.82 -33.49
CA GLN A 57 -3.96 -5.08 -34.13
C GLN A 57 -5.28 -5.88 -34.07
N ASP A 58 -5.23 -7.19 -34.30
CA ASP A 58 -6.41 -8.05 -34.27
C ASP A 58 -6.80 -8.50 -32.85
N TYR A 59 -5.97 -8.28 -31.83
CA TYR A 59 -6.24 -8.78 -30.50
C TYR A 59 -7.59 -8.27 -29.91
N PRO A 60 -7.93 -6.97 -30.02
CA PRO A 60 -9.22 -6.44 -29.55
C PRO A 60 -10.45 -7.04 -30.23
N SER A 61 -10.33 -7.65 -31.43
CA SER A 61 -11.44 -8.30 -32.12
C SER A 61 -11.62 -9.77 -31.73
N THR A 62 -10.66 -10.36 -31.01
CA THR A 62 -10.71 -11.77 -30.61
C THR A 62 -11.79 -12.06 -29.56
N PHE A 63 -12.32 -13.28 -29.60
CA PHE A 63 -13.21 -13.79 -28.54
C PHE A 63 -12.56 -13.72 -27.15
N PHE A 64 -11.26 -14.01 -27.06
CA PHE A 64 -10.53 -14.01 -25.79
C PHE A 64 -10.49 -12.61 -25.16
N TYR A 65 -10.21 -11.57 -25.96
CA TYR A 65 -10.27 -10.18 -25.48
C TYR A 65 -11.66 -9.83 -24.93
N ASN A 66 -12.71 -10.09 -25.72
CA ASN A 66 -14.09 -9.81 -25.32
C ASN A 66 -14.48 -10.55 -24.04
N PHE A 67 -14.12 -11.83 -23.92
CA PHE A 67 -14.35 -12.62 -22.72
C PHE A 67 -13.68 -12.04 -21.48
N ILE A 68 -12.42 -11.59 -21.60
CA ILE A 68 -11.68 -11.01 -20.47
C ILE A 68 -12.26 -9.65 -20.06
N MET A 69 -12.68 -8.82 -21.03
CA MET A 69 -13.32 -7.54 -20.76
C MET A 69 -14.70 -7.70 -20.11
N GLU A 70 -15.47 -8.72 -20.51
CA GLU A 70 -16.72 -9.07 -19.83
C GLU A 70 -16.48 -9.64 -18.43
N ALA A 71 -15.42 -10.43 -18.24
CA ALA A 71 -15.04 -10.89 -16.90
C ALA A 71 -14.71 -9.71 -15.97
N ASP A 72 -14.07 -8.66 -16.46
CA ASP A 72 -13.87 -7.41 -15.71
C ASP A 72 -15.21 -6.73 -15.35
N SER A 73 -16.16 -6.65 -16.29
CA SER A 73 -17.52 -6.15 -16.04
C SER A 73 -18.24 -6.94 -14.95
N VAL A 74 -18.22 -8.26 -15.02
CA VAL A 74 -18.81 -9.13 -13.99
C VAL A 74 -18.11 -8.94 -12.66
N GLY A 75 -16.77 -8.91 -12.66
CA GLY A 75 -15.95 -8.72 -11.46
C GLY A 75 -16.20 -7.40 -10.74
N TYR A 76 -16.34 -6.31 -11.49
CA TYR A 76 -16.66 -5.00 -10.91
C TYR A 76 -18.08 -4.96 -10.35
N ASN A 77 -19.09 -5.33 -11.16
CA ASN A 77 -20.50 -5.24 -10.78
C ASN A 77 -20.87 -6.21 -9.64
N CYS A 78 -20.36 -7.44 -9.68
CA CYS A 78 -20.50 -8.39 -8.58
C CYS A 78 -19.79 -7.87 -7.32
N GLY A 79 -18.59 -7.29 -7.46
CA GLY A 79 -17.82 -6.74 -6.35
C GLY A 79 -18.57 -5.61 -5.62
N MET A 80 -19.10 -4.66 -6.39
CA MET A 80 -19.96 -3.58 -5.88
C MET A 80 -21.20 -4.13 -5.15
N MET A 81 -21.91 -5.09 -5.77
CA MET A 81 -23.12 -5.66 -5.17
C MET A 81 -22.82 -6.50 -3.91
N LEU A 82 -21.67 -7.19 -3.87
CA LEU A 82 -21.18 -7.88 -2.68
C LEU A 82 -20.86 -6.90 -1.53
N LEU A 83 -20.28 -5.73 -1.83
CA LEU A 83 -20.04 -4.69 -0.83
C LEU A 83 -21.35 -4.10 -0.31
N LEU A 84 -22.32 -3.84 -1.19
CA LEU A 84 -23.64 -3.34 -0.80
C LEU A 84 -24.39 -4.36 0.07
N THR A 85 -24.51 -5.61 -0.38
CA THR A 85 -25.21 -6.67 0.37
C THR A 85 -24.51 -7.01 1.67
N LEU A 86 -23.17 -6.95 1.73
CA LEU A 86 -22.42 -7.06 2.98
C LEU A 86 -22.82 -5.96 3.97
N THR A 87 -22.98 -4.74 3.46
CA THR A 87 -23.33 -3.57 4.27
C THR A 87 -24.76 -3.65 4.79
N ILE A 88 -25.70 -4.09 3.95
CA ILE A 88 -27.09 -4.39 4.32
C ILE A 88 -27.14 -5.51 5.36
N ASP A 89 -26.36 -6.58 5.21
CA ASP A 89 -26.30 -7.67 6.20
C ASP A 89 -25.81 -7.18 7.57
N ARG A 90 -24.81 -6.29 7.59
CA ARG A 90 -24.33 -5.65 8.83
C ARG A 90 -25.43 -4.77 9.42
N PHE A 91 -26.08 -3.94 8.61
CA PHE A 91 -27.21 -3.13 9.04
C PHE A 91 -28.31 -3.97 9.69
N ILE A 92 -28.77 -5.05 9.03
CA ILE A 92 -29.78 -5.97 9.57
C ILE A 92 -29.31 -6.57 10.91
N THR A 93 -28.04 -6.92 11.01
CA THR A 93 -27.45 -7.49 12.23
C THR A 93 -27.45 -6.48 13.39
N PHE A 94 -27.21 -5.20 13.14
CA PHE A 94 -27.21 -4.15 14.16
C PHE A 94 -28.56 -3.47 14.38
N SER A 95 -29.50 -3.56 13.43
CA SER A 95 -30.86 -3.03 13.57
C SER A 95 -31.77 -3.92 14.42
N ASN A 96 -31.26 -5.06 14.91
CA ASN A 96 -31.92 -5.95 15.86
C ASN A 96 -33.15 -6.71 15.32
N VAL A 97 -33.44 -6.62 14.01
CA VAL A 97 -34.68 -7.16 13.40
C VAL A 97 -34.59 -8.65 13.04
N CYS A 98 -33.40 -9.23 12.83
CA CYS A 98 -33.29 -10.64 12.44
C CYS A 98 -32.69 -11.52 13.53
N LYS A 99 -33.50 -12.45 14.05
CA LYS A 99 -33.04 -13.59 14.87
C LYS A 99 -31.87 -14.27 14.16
N SER A 100 -30.78 -14.56 14.89
CA SER A 100 -29.53 -15.12 14.34
C SER A 100 -29.68 -16.46 13.61
N LYS A 101 -30.85 -17.11 13.74
CA LYS A 101 -31.19 -18.41 13.17
C LYS A 101 -30.94 -18.49 11.65
N TYR A 102 -31.17 -17.41 10.90
CA TYR A 102 -31.09 -17.43 9.43
C TYR A 102 -29.85 -16.75 8.83
N ILE A 103 -28.83 -16.42 9.64
CA ILE A 103 -27.63 -15.69 9.16
C ILE A 103 -26.95 -16.41 7.99
N LYS A 104 -26.80 -17.74 8.09
CA LYS A 104 -26.15 -18.54 7.03
C LYS A 104 -26.91 -18.44 5.70
N HIS A 105 -28.21 -18.67 5.73
CA HIS A 105 -29.05 -18.69 4.54
C HIS A 105 -29.12 -17.31 3.89
N ARG A 106 -29.30 -16.26 4.70
CA ARG A 106 -29.29 -14.86 4.23
C ARG A 106 -27.99 -14.49 3.51
N ILE A 107 -26.83 -14.83 4.09
CA ILE A 107 -25.53 -14.52 3.48
C ILE A 107 -25.34 -15.27 2.16
N ILE A 108 -25.78 -16.53 2.08
CA ILE A 108 -25.72 -17.31 0.84
C ILE A 108 -26.62 -16.68 -0.23
N ILE A 109 -27.86 -16.32 0.12
CA ILE A 109 -28.79 -15.63 -0.79
C ILE A 109 -28.18 -14.31 -1.29
N PHE A 110 -27.63 -13.49 -0.41
CA PHE A 110 -26.98 -12.22 -0.79
C PHE A 110 -25.78 -12.43 -1.72
N GLY A 111 -24.99 -13.48 -1.50
CA GLY A 111 -23.93 -13.88 -2.43
C GLY A 111 -24.48 -14.27 -3.80
N ILE A 112 -25.53 -15.08 -3.85
CA ILE A 112 -26.17 -15.49 -5.12
C ILE A 112 -26.74 -14.28 -5.85
N ILE A 113 -27.48 -13.40 -5.17
CA ILE A 113 -28.05 -12.17 -5.75
C ILE A 113 -26.96 -11.30 -6.37
N SER A 114 -25.80 -11.18 -5.70
CA SER A 114 -24.68 -10.37 -6.19
C SER A 114 -24.05 -10.95 -7.45
N TRP A 115 -23.94 -12.28 -7.55
CA TRP A 115 -23.49 -12.96 -8.75
C TRP A 115 -24.50 -12.88 -9.89
N THR A 116 -25.77 -13.14 -9.61
CA THR A 116 -26.86 -13.00 -10.59
C THR A 116 -26.89 -11.58 -11.15
N TYR A 117 -26.74 -10.55 -10.31
CA TYR A 117 -26.63 -9.17 -10.76
C TYR A 117 -25.47 -8.96 -11.73
N GLY A 118 -24.25 -9.40 -11.38
CA GLY A 118 -23.09 -9.30 -12.26
C GLY A 118 -23.29 -9.97 -13.63
N MET A 119 -23.91 -11.16 -13.63
CA MET A 119 -24.20 -11.91 -14.87
C MET A 119 -25.31 -11.24 -15.70
N VAL A 120 -26.36 -10.71 -15.06
CA VAL A 120 -27.43 -9.98 -15.75
C VAL A 120 -26.89 -8.73 -16.42
N ILE A 121 -26.01 -7.96 -15.75
CA ILE A 121 -25.38 -6.79 -16.36
C ILE A 121 -24.56 -7.17 -17.60
N MET A 122 -23.79 -8.28 -17.55
CA MET A 122 -23.07 -8.80 -18.72
C MET A 122 -24.02 -9.16 -19.88
N ILE A 123 -25.13 -9.84 -19.59
CA ILE A 123 -26.13 -10.19 -20.62
C ILE A 123 -26.73 -8.92 -21.22
N LEU A 124 -27.12 -7.95 -20.39
CA LEU A 124 -27.68 -6.69 -20.85
C LEU A 124 -26.68 -5.85 -21.64
N ASN A 125 -25.41 -5.83 -21.24
CA ASN A 125 -24.33 -5.19 -22.02
C ASN A 125 -24.26 -5.78 -23.43
N ASN A 126 -24.30 -7.11 -23.55
CA ASN A 126 -24.26 -7.78 -24.84
C ASN A 126 -25.51 -7.50 -25.69
N ILE A 127 -26.71 -7.52 -25.09
CA ILE A 127 -27.97 -7.21 -25.79
C ILE A 127 -27.99 -5.76 -26.29
N PHE A 128 -27.49 -4.82 -25.49
CA PHE A 128 -27.47 -3.40 -25.82
C PHE A 128 -26.21 -2.95 -26.58
N GLU A 129 -25.38 -3.90 -27.03
CA GLU A 129 -24.13 -3.67 -27.77
C GLU A 129 -23.14 -2.74 -27.05
N ILE A 130 -23.11 -2.81 -25.72
CA ILE A 130 -22.24 -2.03 -24.86
C ILE A 130 -20.94 -2.80 -24.70
N LYS A 131 -19.88 -2.34 -25.38
CA LYS A 131 -18.58 -3.00 -25.35
C LYS A 131 -17.57 -2.17 -24.58
N LYS A 132 -16.75 -2.84 -23.76
CA LYS A 132 -15.59 -2.21 -23.14
C LYS A 132 -14.37 -2.37 -24.05
N LEU A 133 -13.73 -1.25 -24.35
CA LEU A 133 -12.49 -1.21 -25.11
C LEU A 133 -11.38 -0.59 -24.27
N TYR A 134 -10.15 -0.96 -24.58
CA TYR A 134 -8.96 -0.39 -23.97
C TYR A 134 -8.36 0.64 -24.91
N ASP A 135 -8.31 1.88 -24.46
CA ASP A 135 -7.63 2.98 -25.12
C ASP A 135 -6.15 2.98 -24.70
N ARG A 136 -5.29 2.61 -25.66
CA ARG A 136 -3.84 2.57 -25.48
C ARG A 136 -3.23 3.96 -25.34
N GLU A 137 -3.79 4.97 -26.00
CA GLU A 137 -3.25 6.33 -25.97
C GLU A 137 -3.47 6.96 -24.60
N ASN A 138 -4.68 6.78 -24.05
CA ASN A 138 -5.05 7.33 -22.74
C ASN A 138 -4.85 6.36 -21.57
N PHE A 139 -4.42 5.12 -21.83
CA PHE A 139 -4.20 4.08 -20.82
C PHE A 139 -5.46 3.78 -20.01
N CYS A 140 -6.64 3.85 -20.62
CA CYS A 140 -7.91 3.73 -19.91
C CYS A 140 -8.84 2.71 -20.56
N ILE A 141 -9.74 2.14 -19.77
CA ILE A 141 -10.86 1.37 -20.30
C ILE A 141 -12.02 2.35 -20.52
N TYR A 142 -12.54 2.38 -21.74
CA TYR A 142 -13.73 3.15 -22.09
C TYR A 142 -14.84 2.22 -22.59
N VAL A 143 -16.06 2.75 -22.61
CA VAL A 143 -17.25 2.00 -23.00
C VAL A 143 -17.76 2.58 -24.31
N THR A 144 -17.81 1.77 -25.35
CA THR A 144 -18.47 2.11 -26.62
C THR A 144 -19.94 1.72 -26.56
N ILE A 145 -20.79 2.59 -27.08
CA ILE A 145 -22.25 2.47 -26.97
C ILE A 145 -22.83 2.66 -28.35
N ASN A 146 -23.83 1.87 -28.74
CA ASN A 146 -24.59 2.15 -29.93
C ASN A 146 -25.56 3.31 -29.63
N SER A 147 -25.17 4.54 -29.99
CA SER A 147 -25.95 5.75 -29.73
C SER A 147 -27.28 5.79 -30.49
N SER A 148 -27.48 4.94 -31.51
CA SER A 148 -28.75 4.83 -32.22
C SER A 148 -29.84 4.14 -31.39
N SER A 149 -29.46 3.33 -30.40
CA SER A 149 -30.40 2.64 -29.52
C SER A 149 -30.68 3.47 -28.27
N LEU A 150 -31.90 4.00 -28.16
CA LEU A 150 -32.37 4.72 -26.97
C LEU A 150 -32.20 3.87 -25.69
N HIS A 151 -32.40 2.56 -25.79
CA HIS A 151 -32.28 1.63 -24.67
C HIS A 151 -30.85 1.54 -24.13
N SER A 152 -29.84 1.55 -25.01
CA SER A 152 -28.43 1.51 -24.62
C SER A 152 -28.03 2.77 -23.83
N VAL A 153 -28.51 3.94 -24.25
CA VAL A 153 -28.26 5.21 -23.56
C VAL A 153 -28.91 5.25 -22.18
N ILE A 154 -30.18 4.81 -22.07
CA ILE A 154 -30.91 4.74 -20.79
C ILE A 154 -30.20 3.79 -19.82
N PHE A 155 -29.81 2.61 -20.29
CA PHE A 155 -29.18 1.60 -19.45
C PHE A 155 -27.81 2.05 -18.91
N ILE A 156 -27.00 2.71 -19.73
CA ILE A 156 -25.70 3.24 -19.28
C ILE A 156 -25.89 4.37 -18.27
N SER A 157 -26.86 5.25 -18.51
CA SER A 157 -27.19 6.32 -17.57
C SER A 157 -27.62 5.74 -16.21
N PHE A 158 -28.43 4.68 -16.22
CA PHE A 158 -28.84 3.96 -15.02
C PHE A 158 -27.65 3.32 -14.28
N THR A 159 -26.79 2.58 -14.98
CA THR A 159 -25.64 1.90 -14.36
C THR A 159 -24.60 2.89 -13.81
N GLN A 160 -24.37 4.01 -14.48
CA GLN A 160 -23.52 5.10 -13.99
C GLN A 160 -24.14 5.77 -12.75
N MET A 161 -25.44 6.08 -12.78
CA MET A 161 -26.14 6.66 -11.63
C MET A 161 -26.08 5.71 -10.43
N PHE A 162 -26.35 4.43 -10.63
CA PHE A 162 -26.30 3.42 -9.57
C PHE A 162 -24.90 3.35 -8.95
N SER A 163 -23.87 3.28 -9.79
CA SER A 163 -22.48 3.19 -9.33
C SER A 163 -21.96 4.46 -8.64
N ARG A 164 -22.58 5.64 -8.91
CA ARG A 164 -22.33 6.88 -8.18
C ARG A 164 -23.01 6.91 -6.81
N ILE A 165 -24.24 6.42 -6.70
CA ILE A 165 -25.06 6.51 -5.48
C ILE A 165 -24.67 5.43 -4.45
N VAL A 166 -24.36 4.21 -4.91
CA VAL A 166 -24.07 3.07 -4.04
C VAL A 166 -22.92 3.31 -3.05
N PRO A 167 -21.76 3.89 -3.45
CA PRO A 167 -20.69 4.24 -2.51
C PRO A 167 -21.16 5.07 -1.30
N PHE A 168 -21.94 6.13 -1.54
CA PHE A 168 -22.51 6.97 -0.48
C PHE A 168 -23.47 6.21 0.44
N ILE A 169 -24.34 5.37 -0.13
CA ILE A 169 -25.25 4.52 0.65
C ILE A 169 -24.46 3.58 1.56
N ILE A 170 -23.44 2.91 1.01
CA ILE A 170 -22.57 1.99 1.75
C ILE A 170 -21.90 2.73 2.92
N LEU A 171 -21.29 3.89 2.65
CA LEU A 171 -20.59 4.67 3.65
C LEU A 171 -21.55 5.14 4.77
N GLY A 172 -22.71 5.68 4.41
CA GLY A 172 -23.73 6.14 5.34
C GLY A 172 -24.23 5.01 6.26
N ILE A 173 -24.50 3.83 5.71
CA ILE A 173 -24.93 2.66 6.49
C ILE A 173 -23.81 2.19 7.45
N TYR A 174 -22.55 2.20 7.02
CA TYR A 174 -21.44 1.82 7.91
C TYR A 174 -21.24 2.81 9.06
N ILE A 175 -21.34 4.12 8.80
CA ILE A 175 -21.30 5.15 9.84
C ILE A 175 -22.40 4.88 10.87
N PHE A 176 -23.64 4.62 10.41
CA PHE A 176 -24.75 4.24 11.28
C PHE A 176 -24.43 2.98 12.11
N CYS A 177 -23.88 1.93 11.50
CA CYS A 177 -23.50 0.70 12.21
C CYS A 177 -22.44 0.94 13.30
N ILE A 178 -21.45 1.80 13.02
CA ILE A 178 -20.40 2.19 13.98
C ILE A 178 -20.98 3.00 15.14
N VAL A 179 -21.96 3.87 14.88
CA VAL A 179 -22.67 4.58 15.95
C VAL A 179 -23.50 3.59 16.79
N ARG A 180 -24.22 2.66 16.16
CA ARG A 180 -25.05 1.66 16.84
C ARG A 180 -24.25 0.69 17.70
N ILE A 181 -23.08 0.22 17.29
CA ILE A 181 -22.27 -0.71 18.12
C ILE A 181 -21.87 -0.09 19.46
N LYS A 182 -21.66 1.24 19.52
CA LYS A 182 -21.43 1.95 20.80
C LYS A 182 -22.64 1.82 21.74
N SER A 183 -23.87 1.87 21.20
CA SER A 183 -25.09 1.70 21.99
C SER A 183 -25.25 0.27 22.55
N PHE A 184 -24.94 -0.78 21.77
CA PHE A 184 -25.01 -2.17 22.25
C PHE A 184 -23.98 -2.48 23.33
N THR A 185 -22.78 -1.89 23.20
CA THR A 185 -21.70 -2.05 24.18
C THR A 185 -22.11 -1.47 25.54
N ARG A 186 -22.83 -0.34 25.56
CA ARG A 186 -23.39 0.26 26.79
C ARG A 186 -24.45 -0.64 27.45
N LYS A 187 -25.29 -1.30 26.65
CA LYS A 187 -26.38 -2.17 27.15
C LYS A 187 -25.94 -3.57 27.61
N LYS A 188 -24.64 -3.92 27.62
CA LYS A 188 -24.09 -5.26 27.94
C LYS A 188 -24.73 -6.45 27.18
N SER A 189 -25.43 -6.17 26.07
CA SER A 189 -26.16 -7.17 25.27
C SER A 189 -25.27 -8.20 24.53
N MET A 190 -23.96 -7.96 24.45
CA MET A 190 -23.01 -8.79 23.73
C MET A 190 -21.79 -9.10 24.59
N SER A 191 -21.28 -10.33 24.49
CA SER A 191 -20.01 -10.69 25.12
C SER A 191 -18.86 -9.81 24.59
N ILE A 192 -17.83 -9.62 25.42
CA ILE A 192 -16.67 -8.78 25.09
C ILE A 192 -15.96 -9.29 23.82
N GLU A 193 -15.84 -10.62 23.68
CA GLU A 193 -15.21 -11.24 22.52
C GLU A 193 -16.01 -11.03 21.23
N LYS A 194 -17.33 -11.21 21.30
CA LYS A 194 -18.23 -10.98 20.16
C LYS A 194 -18.21 -9.51 19.74
N THR A 195 -18.26 -8.60 20.71
CA THR A 195 -18.14 -7.15 20.47
C THR A 195 -16.83 -6.78 19.80
N ARG A 196 -15.71 -7.34 20.27
CA ARG A 196 -14.37 -7.11 19.68
C ARG A 196 -14.30 -7.65 18.25
N PHE A 197 -14.88 -8.82 17.99
CA PHE A 197 -14.92 -9.40 16.65
C PHE A 197 -15.76 -8.54 15.69
N GLU A 198 -16.96 -8.13 16.10
CA GLU A 198 -17.83 -7.27 15.29
C GLU A 198 -17.22 -5.88 15.04
N LYS A 199 -16.55 -5.27 16.03
CA LYS A 199 -15.79 -4.02 15.82
C LYS A 199 -14.74 -4.15 14.72
N LYS A 200 -13.98 -5.25 14.70
CA LYS A 200 -12.99 -5.49 13.65
C LYS A 200 -13.64 -5.63 12.27
N LEU A 201 -14.77 -6.33 12.19
CA LEU A 201 -15.51 -6.48 10.94
C LEU A 201 -16.09 -5.15 10.44
N LEU A 202 -16.59 -4.31 11.34
CA LEU A 202 -17.08 -2.98 10.99
C LEU A 202 -15.96 -2.07 10.49
N ILE A 203 -14.81 -2.06 11.15
CA ILE A 203 -13.64 -1.27 10.69
C ILE A 203 -13.16 -1.79 9.33
N GLN A 204 -13.11 -3.11 9.13
CA GLN A 204 -12.77 -3.71 7.85
C GLN A 204 -13.75 -3.27 6.75
N GLY A 205 -15.06 -3.39 7.00
CA GLY A 205 -16.09 -3.01 6.05
C GLY A 205 -16.12 -1.51 5.74
N PHE A 206 -15.98 -0.66 6.76
CA PHE A 206 -15.82 0.78 6.59
C PHE A 206 -14.57 1.12 5.76
N SER A 207 -13.46 0.40 5.97
CA SER A 207 -12.27 0.60 5.15
C SER A 207 -12.53 0.24 3.69
N PHE A 208 -13.28 -0.83 3.41
CA PHE A 208 -13.70 -1.17 2.04
C PHE A 208 -14.57 -0.08 1.43
N ALA A 209 -15.53 0.44 2.18
CA ALA A 209 -16.40 1.53 1.74
C ALA A 209 -15.60 2.79 1.40
N MET A 210 -14.66 3.20 2.27
CA MET A 210 -13.80 4.36 2.03
C MET A 210 -12.91 4.20 0.80
N PHE A 211 -12.29 3.02 0.64
CA PHE A 211 -11.43 2.76 -0.52
C PHE A 211 -12.25 2.71 -1.82
N TYR A 212 -13.48 2.19 -1.78
CA TYR A 212 -14.41 2.19 -2.92
C TYR A 212 -14.90 3.59 -3.25
N GLU A 213 -15.24 4.40 -2.24
CA GLU A 213 -15.63 5.80 -2.42
C GLU A 213 -14.53 6.62 -3.10
N VAL A 214 -13.27 6.49 -2.65
CA VAL A 214 -12.14 7.20 -3.27
C VAL A 214 -11.95 6.79 -4.72
N GLU A 215 -12.05 5.50 -5.03
CA GLU A 215 -11.93 4.99 -6.40
C GLU A 215 -13.08 5.48 -7.29
N ALA A 216 -14.32 5.41 -6.80
CA ALA A 216 -15.50 5.92 -7.50
C ALA A 216 -15.42 7.44 -7.71
N LEU A 217 -15.03 8.22 -6.70
CA LEU A 217 -14.88 9.67 -6.82
C LEU A 217 -13.82 10.04 -7.84
N LEU A 218 -12.66 9.36 -7.83
CA LEU A 218 -11.66 9.54 -8.87
C LEU A 218 -12.32 9.29 -10.22
N PHE A 219 -12.84 8.07 -10.47
CA PHE A 219 -13.40 7.69 -11.76
C PHE A 219 -14.53 8.62 -12.27
N TYR A 220 -15.49 9.00 -11.43
CA TYR A 220 -16.66 9.80 -11.84
C TYR A 220 -16.39 11.29 -11.93
N GLN A 221 -15.50 11.83 -11.09
CA GLN A 221 -15.10 13.24 -11.19
C GLN A 221 -14.00 13.44 -12.23
N ARG A 222 -13.67 12.43 -13.05
CA ARG A 222 -12.60 12.55 -14.05
C ARG A 222 -12.74 13.81 -14.91
N ASP A 223 -13.91 14.13 -15.43
CA ASP A 223 -14.08 15.27 -16.34
C ASP A 223 -13.86 16.59 -15.61
N SER A 224 -14.34 16.69 -14.37
CA SER A 224 -14.09 17.81 -13.45
C SER A 224 -12.61 17.92 -13.06
N ILE A 225 -11.95 16.80 -12.78
CA ILE A 225 -10.53 16.78 -12.42
C ILE A 225 -9.70 17.17 -13.63
N LEU A 226 -10.01 16.64 -14.81
CA LEU A 226 -9.37 16.95 -16.09
C LEU A 226 -9.60 18.39 -16.56
N SER A 227 -10.76 18.97 -16.25
CA SER A 227 -11.00 20.40 -16.52
C SER A 227 -10.16 21.30 -15.62
N ILE A 228 -9.90 20.87 -14.36
CA ILE A 228 -9.05 21.60 -13.42
C ILE A 228 -7.57 21.46 -13.77
N ILE A 229 -7.09 20.24 -14.04
CA ILE A 229 -5.65 20.01 -14.30
C ILE A 229 -5.26 20.34 -15.74
N GLY A 230 -6.20 20.27 -16.69
CA GLY A 230 -5.98 20.45 -18.13
C GLY A 230 -6.04 19.13 -18.91
N LYS A 231 -6.66 19.18 -20.11
CA LYS A 231 -6.84 18.00 -20.99
C LYS A 231 -5.52 17.37 -21.47
N GLU A 232 -4.43 18.14 -21.47
CA GLU A 232 -3.07 17.66 -21.75
C GLU A 232 -2.56 16.65 -20.70
N TYR A 233 -3.15 16.63 -19.50
CA TYR A 233 -2.81 15.70 -18.42
C TYR A 233 -3.74 14.48 -18.34
N THR A 234 -4.61 14.25 -19.33
CA THR A 234 -5.56 13.13 -19.36
C THR A 234 -4.91 11.78 -19.07
N LYS A 235 -3.81 11.47 -19.77
CA LYS A 235 -3.07 10.23 -19.55
C LYS A 235 -2.40 10.16 -18.16
N HIS A 236 -2.01 11.30 -17.56
CA HIS A 236 -1.36 11.33 -16.23
C HIS A 236 -2.36 10.90 -15.18
N TYR A 237 -3.54 11.51 -15.27
CA TYR A 237 -4.67 11.20 -14.44
C TYR A 237 -5.09 9.72 -14.55
N TYR A 238 -5.12 9.14 -15.76
CA TYR A 238 -5.46 7.72 -15.93
C TYR A 238 -4.41 6.76 -15.37
N ILE A 239 -3.12 7.06 -15.43
CA ILE A 239 -2.08 6.25 -14.77
C ILE A 239 -2.28 6.25 -13.25
N VAL A 240 -2.55 7.43 -12.67
CA VAL A 240 -2.85 7.55 -11.23
C VAL A 240 -4.12 6.78 -10.89
N LEU A 241 -5.18 6.92 -11.68
CA LEU A 241 -6.44 6.20 -11.51
C LEU A 241 -6.23 4.68 -11.53
N ASN A 242 -5.53 4.15 -12.54
CA ASN A 242 -5.21 2.72 -12.63
C ASN A 242 -4.40 2.22 -11.42
N PHE A 243 -3.46 3.03 -10.94
CA PHE A 243 -2.71 2.72 -9.73
C PHE A 243 -3.64 2.61 -8.50
N PHE A 244 -4.58 3.55 -8.33
CA PHE A 244 -5.59 3.48 -7.28
C PHE A 244 -6.53 2.26 -7.44
N ILE A 245 -6.93 1.91 -8.66
CA ILE A 245 -7.72 0.70 -8.95
C ILE A 245 -6.94 -0.55 -8.53
N ILE A 246 -5.64 -0.64 -8.83
CA ILE A 246 -4.79 -1.76 -8.40
C ILE A 246 -4.70 -1.84 -6.88
N LEU A 247 -4.50 -0.70 -6.20
CA LEU A 247 -4.50 -0.65 -4.73
C LEU A 247 -5.84 -1.10 -4.14
N PHE A 248 -6.96 -0.59 -4.68
CA PHE A 248 -8.31 -0.95 -4.27
C PHE A 248 -8.53 -2.46 -4.38
N THR A 249 -8.26 -3.03 -5.56
CA THR A 249 -8.48 -4.46 -5.79
C THR A 249 -7.57 -5.34 -4.91
N CYS A 250 -6.38 -4.86 -4.52
CA CYS A 250 -5.47 -5.55 -3.59
C CYS A 250 -5.89 -5.40 -2.12
N PHE A 251 -6.47 -4.27 -1.74
CA PHE A 251 -6.82 -3.94 -0.36
C PHE A 251 -7.73 -5.00 0.28
N ASN A 252 -8.69 -5.55 -0.47
CA ASN A 252 -9.58 -6.62 0.01
C ASN A 252 -8.82 -7.84 0.57
N SER A 253 -7.74 -8.26 -0.11
CA SER A 253 -6.93 -9.39 0.35
C SER A 253 -6.00 -9.01 1.50
N VAL A 254 -5.43 -7.79 1.45
CA VAL A 254 -4.57 -7.27 2.53
C VAL A 254 -5.36 -7.11 3.84
N ALA A 255 -6.58 -6.59 3.76
CA ALA A 255 -7.47 -6.37 4.90
C ALA A 255 -7.72 -7.66 5.69
N ILE A 256 -7.86 -8.80 5.03
CA ILE A 256 -8.03 -10.10 5.71
C ILE A 256 -6.82 -10.41 6.59
N PHE A 257 -5.60 -10.17 6.11
CA PHE A 257 -4.38 -10.38 6.90
C PHE A 257 -4.19 -9.32 8.00
N ILE A 258 -4.70 -8.10 7.80
CA ILE A 258 -4.67 -7.02 8.78
C ILE A 258 -5.67 -7.26 9.92
N PHE A 259 -6.91 -7.68 9.62
CA PHE A 259 -7.99 -7.74 10.62
C PHE A 259 -8.21 -9.14 11.20
N ILE A 260 -7.93 -10.21 10.45
CA ILE A 260 -8.19 -11.59 10.88
C ILE A 260 -6.91 -12.26 11.42
N ASP A 261 -6.89 -12.51 12.73
CA ASP A 261 -5.71 -13.07 13.40
C ASP A 261 -5.35 -14.46 12.87
N LYS A 262 -6.34 -15.31 12.57
CA LYS A 262 -6.12 -16.66 12.01
C LYS A 262 -5.47 -16.63 10.63
N ALA A 263 -5.95 -15.74 9.74
CA ALA A 263 -5.37 -15.56 8.41
C ALA A 263 -3.92 -15.09 8.50
N ARG A 264 -3.65 -14.15 9.41
CA ARG A 264 -2.31 -13.67 9.68
C ARG A 264 -1.38 -14.73 10.26
N GLU A 265 -1.87 -15.57 11.17
CA GLU A 265 -1.11 -16.72 11.69
C GLU A 265 -0.78 -17.72 10.59
N HIS A 266 -1.71 -17.97 9.67
CA HIS A 266 -1.46 -18.80 8.51
C HIS A 266 -0.40 -18.17 7.58
N LEU A 267 -0.54 -16.89 7.24
CA LEU A 267 0.46 -16.16 6.46
C LEU A 267 1.84 -16.21 7.14
N LYS A 268 1.90 -15.99 8.45
CA LYS A 268 3.13 -16.11 9.25
C LYS A 268 3.69 -17.52 9.22
N ARG A 269 2.86 -18.56 9.35
CA ARG A 269 3.34 -19.96 9.28
C ARG A 269 3.87 -20.29 7.90
N THR A 270 3.22 -19.81 6.85
CA THR A 270 3.60 -20.03 5.44
C THR A 270 4.92 -19.32 5.13
N ILE A 271 5.03 -18.03 5.44
CA ILE A 271 6.25 -17.24 5.19
C ILE A 271 7.40 -17.67 6.11
N PHE A 272 7.13 -17.94 7.39
CA PHE A 272 8.19 -18.20 8.37
C PHE A 272 8.46 -19.69 8.66
N CYS A 273 7.76 -20.64 8.03
CA CYS A 273 7.87 -22.09 8.26
C CYS A 273 7.82 -22.50 9.75
N ARG A 274 6.88 -21.94 10.53
CA ARG A 274 6.69 -22.27 11.96
C ARG A 274 5.79 -23.50 12.12
N LYS A 275 6.35 -24.71 12.32
CA LYS A 275 5.53 -25.88 12.72
C LYS A 275 5.41 -26.13 14.24
N ASN A 276 6.39 -25.80 15.09
CA ASN A 276 6.44 -26.41 16.44
C ASN A 276 6.58 -25.48 17.68
N ILE A 277 5.97 -24.28 17.72
CA ILE A 277 6.04 -23.41 18.92
C ILE A 277 4.63 -23.09 19.44
N LYS A 278 3.90 -24.09 19.94
CA LYS A 278 2.63 -23.86 20.66
C LYS A 278 2.68 -24.14 22.16
N LYS A 279 3.69 -24.83 22.68
CA LYS A 279 3.69 -25.28 24.08
C LYS A 279 4.30 -24.31 25.11
N ASN A 280 4.67 -23.08 24.74
CA ASN A 280 5.32 -22.16 25.69
C ASN A 280 4.92 -20.67 25.55
N GLU A 281 3.74 -20.37 25.02
CA GLU A 281 3.34 -18.98 24.72
C GLU A 281 3.28 -18.06 25.96
N ASN A 282 2.83 -18.51 27.13
CA ASN A 282 2.67 -17.62 28.29
C ASN A 282 4.01 -17.20 28.92
N THR A 283 4.94 -18.14 29.11
CA THR A 283 6.30 -17.85 29.59
C THR A 283 7.08 -17.05 28.56
N ILE A 284 6.88 -17.34 27.27
CA ILE A 284 7.44 -16.56 26.17
C ILE A 284 6.89 -15.13 26.21
N ILE A 285 5.59 -14.89 26.38
CA ILE A 285 5.00 -13.55 26.38
C ILE A 285 5.52 -12.71 27.56
N PHE A 286 5.66 -13.28 28.75
CA PHE A 286 6.19 -12.55 29.92
C PHE A 286 7.67 -12.19 29.73
N ILE A 287 8.51 -13.16 29.34
CA ILE A 287 9.93 -12.93 29.02
C ILE A 287 10.07 -11.96 27.84
N TYR A 288 9.19 -12.06 26.84
CA TYR A 288 9.13 -11.18 25.67
C TYR A 288 8.81 -9.74 26.09
N ASN A 289 7.76 -9.50 26.89
CA ASN A 289 7.42 -8.16 27.38
C ASN A 289 8.51 -7.55 28.28
N TYR A 290 9.15 -8.35 29.14
CA TYR A 290 10.23 -7.91 30.02
C TYR A 290 11.52 -7.57 29.27
N ILE A 291 11.93 -8.41 28.30
CA ILE A 291 13.09 -8.17 27.44
C ILE A 291 12.86 -6.94 26.52
N ILE A 292 11.63 -6.69 26.10
CA ILE A 292 11.32 -5.74 25.03
C ILE A 292 11.08 -4.31 25.53
N LYS A 293 10.49 -4.09 26.72
CA LYS A 293 10.38 -2.75 27.33
C LYS A 293 11.73 -2.01 27.46
N ARG A 294 12.85 -2.70 27.32
CA ARG A 294 14.21 -2.14 27.45
C ARG A 294 15.03 -2.14 26.16
N LYS A 295 14.51 -2.58 25.01
CA LYS A 295 15.33 -2.76 23.81
C LYS A 295 15.58 -1.44 23.06
N PRO A 296 16.85 -1.03 22.88
CA PRO A 296 17.23 0.23 22.23
C PRO A 296 16.82 0.35 20.75
N ILE A 297 16.37 -0.73 20.11
CA ILE A 297 15.89 -0.70 18.71
C ILE A 297 14.62 0.14 18.50
N TYR A 298 13.82 0.34 19.55
CA TYR A 298 12.67 1.24 19.45
C TYR A 298 13.07 2.70 19.28
N HIS A 299 14.25 3.10 19.80
CA HIS A 299 14.78 4.43 19.54
C HIS A 299 15.12 4.60 18.06
N PHE A 300 15.77 3.62 17.44
CA PHE A 300 16.01 3.64 15.98
C PHE A 300 14.71 3.81 15.19
N ASN A 301 13.67 3.02 15.50
CA ASN A 301 12.39 3.14 14.81
C ASN A 301 11.73 4.50 15.02
N TYR A 302 11.79 5.05 16.23
CA TYR A 302 11.28 6.39 16.51
C TYR A 302 11.98 7.46 15.66
N HIS A 303 13.32 7.43 15.60
CA HIS A 303 14.06 8.37 14.76
C HIS A 303 13.84 8.13 13.27
N LEU A 304 13.59 6.89 12.84
CA LEU A 304 13.23 6.58 11.46
C LEU A 304 11.87 7.18 11.09
N ILE A 305 10.89 7.09 11.99
CA ILE A 305 9.57 7.74 11.84
C ILE A 305 9.75 9.26 11.75
N LEU A 306 10.55 9.85 12.63
CA LEU A 306 10.83 11.29 12.62
C LEU A 306 11.51 11.73 11.30
N SER A 307 12.49 10.97 10.82
CA SER A 307 13.14 11.24 9.54
C SER A 307 12.18 11.14 8.35
N SER A 308 11.26 10.16 8.38
CA SER A 308 10.22 9.96 7.37
C SER A 308 9.19 11.10 7.41
N PHE A 309 8.87 11.61 8.59
CA PHE A 309 8.00 12.77 8.76
C PHE A 309 8.58 14.04 8.13
N LEU A 310 9.90 14.28 8.26
CA LEU A 310 10.56 15.42 7.61
C LEU A 310 10.45 15.37 6.08
N ILE A 311 10.62 14.17 5.49
CA ILE A 311 10.43 13.94 4.05
C ILE A 311 8.98 14.23 3.66
N ILE A 312 8.01 13.63 4.37
CA ILE A 312 6.58 13.82 4.11
C ILE A 312 6.18 15.30 4.15
N LEU A 313 6.71 16.07 5.11
CA LEU A 313 6.42 17.49 5.23
C LEU A 313 6.76 18.24 3.95
N SER A 314 7.94 17.99 3.37
CA SER A 314 8.34 18.59 2.09
C SER A 314 7.48 18.13 0.90
N GLN A 315 7.02 16.88 0.91
CA GLN A 315 6.13 16.39 -0.15
C GLN A 315 4.78 17.13 -0.11
N PHE A 316 4.23 17.36 1.08
CA PHE A 316 2.97 18.09 1.26
C PHE A 316 3.09 19.59 1.06
N THR A 317 4.20 20.23 1.43
CA THR A 317 4.34 21.68 1.35
C THR A 317 4.95 22.16 0.03
N ILE A 318 5.78 21.34 -0.61
CA ILE A 318 6.49 21.71 -1.84
C ILE A 318 5.98 20.90 -3.03
N VAL A 319 6.17 19.59 -3.02
CA VAL A 319 5.98 18.76 -4.22
C VAL A 319 4.54 18.80 -4.69
N ILE A 320 3.58 18.52 -3.81
CA ILE A 320 2.16 18.51 -4.15
C ILE A 320 1.72 19.90 -4.63
N PRO A 321 1.88 21.01 -3.87
CA PRO A 321 1.40 22.33 -4.32
C PRO A 321 2.05 22.82 -5.61
N LEU A 322 3.38 22.66 -5.76
CA LEU A 322 4.10 23.10 -6.96
C LEU A 322 3.82 22.23 -8.19
N THR A 323 3.50 20.94 -7.99
CA THR A 323 3.01 20.08 -9.08
C THR A 323 1.67 20.58 -9.60
N TYR A 324 0.75 20.95 -8.70
CA TYR A 324 -0.63 21.29 -9.07
C TYR A 324 -0.82 22.71 -9.62
N LYS A 325 -0.16 23.75 -9.06
CA LYS A 325 -0.39 25.15 -9.50
C LYS A 325 0.70 25.74 -10.40
N GLY A 326 1.79 25.01 -10.66
CA GLY A 326 2.90 25.50 -11.47
C GLY A 326 3.76 26.58 -10.81
N ASN A 327 4.85 26.97 -11.48
CA ASN A 327 5.86 27.91 -10.95
C ASN A 327 5.33 29.34 -10.81
N GLU A 328 4.54 29.82 -11.77
CA GLU A 328 4.12 31.22 -11.81
C GLU A 328 3.32 31.61 -10.57
N TYR A 329 2.40 30.74 -10.14
CA TYR A 329 1.58 30.97 -8.95
C TYR A 329 2.40 30.97 -7.65
N PHE A 330 3.54 30.27 -7.63
CA PHE A 330 4.37 30.07 -6.44
C PHE A 330 5.78 30.70 -6.55
N LYS A 331 5.99 31.65 -7.47
CA LYS A 331 7.29 32.31 -7.65
C LYS A 331 7.75 33.06 -6.39
N ALA A 332 6.82 33.64 -5.63
CA ALA A 332 7.11 34.23 -4.33
C ALA A 332 7.43 33.16 -3.27
N TYR A 333 6.69 32.04 -3.27
CA TYR A 333 6.91 30.93 -2.33
C TYR A 333 8.28 30.27 -2.53
N THR A 334 8.71 30.03 -3.77
CA THR A 334 10.03 29.44 -4.06
C THR A 334 11.21 30.35 -3.70
N LYS A 335 10.97 31.64 -3.47
CA LYS A 335 11.94 32.59 -2.91
C LYS A 335 11.85 32.73 -1.40
N SER A 336 10.83 32.16 -0.75
CA SER A 336 10.63 32.27 0.68
C SER A 336 11.62 31.43 1.48
N LEU A 337 11.95 31.89 2.68
CA LEU A 337 12.74 31.14 3.66
C LEU A 337 12.07 29.79 4.00
N ALA A 338 10.73 29.76 4.06
CA ALA A 338 9.98 28.54 4.36
C ALA A 338 10.20 27.42 3.32
N TYR A 339 10.20 27.77 2.03
CA TYR A 339 10.52 26.81 0.96
C TYR A 339 11.92 26.22 1.11
N GLU A 340 12.92 27.05 1.42
CA GLU A 340 14.29 26.59 1.67
C GLU A 340 14.37 25.67 2.90
N ILE A 341 13.72 26.04 4.01
CA ILE A 341 13.66 25.21 5.22
C ILE A 341 13.06 23.83 4.91
N PHE A 342 11.94 23.76 4.17
CA PHE A 342 11.31 22.47 3.86
C PHE A 342 12.15 21.58 2.95
N LEU A 343 12.92 22.17 2.01
CA LEU A 343 13.90 21.43 1.21
C LEU A 343 15.06 20.90 2.05
N ASP A 344 15.57 21.72 2.96
CA ASP A 344 16.64 21.34 3.89
C ASP A 344 16.18 20.21 4.83
N LEU A 345 14.93 20.27 5.32
CA LEU A 345 14.33 19.20 6.12
C LEU A 345 14.17 17.90 5.34
N ASN A 346 13.79 17.95 4.06
CA ASN A 346 13.74 16.77 3.20
C ASN A 346 15.12 16.09 3.09
N ALA A 347 16.16 16.90 2.86
CA ALA A 347 17.53 16.43 2.76
C ALA A 347 18.00 15.77 4.06
N ILE A 348 17.81 16.43 5.20
CA ILE A 348 18.14 15.90 6.52
C ILE A 348 17.38 14.59 6.76
N GLY A 349 16.08 14.58 6.51
CA GLY A 349 15.21 13.41 6.68
C GLY A 349 15.68 12.21 5.86
N TYR A 350 16.01 12.42 4.58
CA TYR A 350 16.50 11.37 3.70
C TYR A 350 17.84 10.79 4.17
N HIS A 351 18.86 11.64 4.37
CA HIS A 351 20.21 11.18 4.73
C HIS A 351 20.27 10.59 6.14
N CYS A 352 19.53 11.17 7.10
CA CYS A 352 19.39 10.61 8.44
C CYS A 352 18.67 9.25 8.39
N GLY A 353 17.56 9.15 7.64
CA GLY A 353 16.82 7.90 7.47
C GLY A 353 17.68 6.78 6.88
N LEU A 354 18.44 7.09 5.83
CA LEU A 354 19.39 6.16 5.20
C LEU A 354 20.43 5.64 6.21
N PHE A 355 21.06 6.53 6.98
CA PHE A 355 22.06 6.15 7.98
C PHE A 355 21.48 5.44 9.20
N LEU A 356 20.24 5.74 9.58
CA LEU A 356 19.54 4.98 10.62
C LEU A 356 19.31 3.53 10.17
N ILE A 357 18.87 3.31 8.92
CA ILE A 357 18.69 1.96 8.36
C ILE A 357 20.04 1.22 8.29
N LEU A 358 21.10 1.89 7.84
CA LEU A 358 22.47 1.36 7.85
C LEU A 358 22.94 1.00 9.26
N GLY A 359 22.72 1.89 10.24
CA GLY A 359 23.06 1.66 11.64
C GLY A 359 22.33 0.45 12.23
N ILE A 360 21.05 0.26 11.91
CA ILE A 360 20.30 -0.95 12.28
C ILE A 360 20.91 -2.18 11.59
N ALA A 361 21.22 -2.12 10.30
CA ALA A 361 21.79 -3.23 9.55
C ALA A 361 23.16 -3.66 10.14
N ILE A 362 24.05 -2.71 10.42
CA ILE A 362 25.35 -2.94 11.05
C ILE A 362 25.19 -3.50 12.47
N ASP A 363 24.29 -2.93 13.28
CA ASP A 363 24.02 -3.42 14.63
C ASP A 363 23.54 -4.87 14.60
N ARG A 364 22.61 -5.20 13.71
CA ARG A 364 22.14 -6.58 13.51
C ARG A 364 23.28 -7.48 13.03
N PHE A 365 24.01 -7.06 12.01
CA PHE A 365 25.12 -7.83 11.45
C PHE A 365 26.17 -8.16 12.52
N ILE A 366 26.60 -7.19 13.33
CA ILE A 366 27.55 -7.41 14.44
C ILE A 366 26.95 -8.34 15.51
N THR A 367 25.68 -8.12 15.85
CA THR A 367 24.96 -8.97 16.82
C THR A 367 24.92 -10.42 16.37
N PHE A 368 24.72 -10.67 15.07
CA PHE A 368 24.71 -12.02 14.50
C PHE A 368 26.11 -12.57 14.22
N LEU A 369 27.10 -11.74 13.91
CA LEU A 369 28.48 -12.16 13.70
C LEU A 369 29.10 -12.67 14.99
N THR A 370 29.02 -11.87 16.06
CA THR A 370 29.80 -12.12 17.26
C THR A 370 29.24 -13.22 18.16
N PHE A 371 28.00 -13.67 17.96
CA PHE A 371 27.24 -14.58 18.86
C PHE A 371 27.23 -14.18 20.35
N LYS A 372 27.93 -13.11 20.75
CA LYS A 372 27.99 -12.59 22.11
C LYS A 372 26.59 -12.21 22.53
N SER A 373 26.22 -12.64 23.74
CA SER A 373 24.86 -12.47 24.23
C SER A 373 24.40 -11.02 24.02
N VAL A 374 23.29 -10.87 23.31
CA VAL A 374 22.56 -9.61 23.05
C VAL A 374 22.35 -8.75 24.31
N ASN A 375 22.55 -9.31 25.50
CA ASN A 375 22.21 -8.69 26.78
C ASN A 375 23.07 -7.48 27.15
N LYS A 376 24.24 -7.27 26.51
CA LYS A 376 25.06 -6.07 26.74
C LYS A 376 25.47 -5.34 25.46
N VAL A 377 24.60 -5.27 24.44
CA VAL A 377 24.72 -4.14 23.51
C VAL A 377 24.51 -2.87 24.35
N LYS A 378 25.61 -2.18 24.67
CA LYS A 378 25.57 -0.97 25.51
C LYS A 378 24.60 -0.02 24.81
N ARG A 379 23.51 0.38 25.48
CA ARG A 379 22.58 1.41 24.99
C ARG A 379 23.32 2.61 24.39
N LYS A 380 24.47 2.96 24.99
CA LYS A 380 25.44 3.94 24.49
C LYS A 380 25.76 3.77 22.99
N LYS A 381 26.06 2.56 22.49
CA LYS A 381 26.38 2.31 21.07
C LYS A 381 25.23 2.72 20.15
N ILE A 382 24.00 2.41 20.53
CA ILE A 382 22.83 2.72 19.70
C ILE A 382 22.53 4.22 19.70
N TYR A 383 22.62 4.88 20.86
CA TYR A 383 22.53 6.33 20.90
C TYR A 383 23.64 7.01 20.11
N ILE A 384 24.87 6.49 20.15
CA ILE A 384 25.98 6.97 19.31
C ILE A 384 25.63 6.82 17.83
N LEU A 385 25.12 5.67 17.39
CA LEU A 385 24.70 5.48 15.99
C LEU A 385 23.56 6.41 15.58
N ILE A 386 22.59 6.65 16.47
CA ILE A 386 21.49 7.59 16.23
C ILE A 386 22.03 9.02 16.10
N ILE A 387 22.83 9.48 17.06
CA ILE A 387 23.44 10.81 17.05
C ILE A 387 24.28 10.98 15.79
N PHE A 388 25.10 9.99 15.46
CA PHE A 388 25.91 9.98 14.25
C PHE A 388 25.05 10.06 12.98
N SER A 389 23.90 9.39 12.92
CA SER A 389 22.97 9.47 11.78
C SER A 389 22.40 10.89 11.60
N TRP A 390 22.07 11.56 12.70
CA TRP A 390 21.60 12.96 12.66
C TRP A 390 22.71 13.94 12.29
N ILE A 391 23.90 13.79 12.90
CA ILE A 391 25.08 14.59 12.54
C ILE A 391 25.40 14.39 11.05
N TYR A 392 25.33 13.16 10.54
CA TYR A 392 25.52 12.88 9.14
C TYR A 392 24.46 13.58 8.27
N GLY A 393 23.18 13.51 8.63
CA GLY A 393 22.12 14.24 7.92
C GLY A 393 22.37 15.75 7.83
N ILE A 394 22.79 16.37 8.93
CA ILE A 394 23.14 17.79 8.99
C ILE A 394 24.43 18.08 8.19
N PHE A 395 25.46 17.26 8.34
CA PHE A 395 26.71 17.40 7.63
C PHE A 395 26.51 17.33 6.12
N ASN A 396 25.66 16.44 5.62
CA ASN A 396 25.32 16.40 4.19
C ASN A 396 24.65 17.68 3.70
N LEU A 397 23.82 18.30 4.54
CA LEU A 397 23.21 19.57 4.18
C LEU A 397 24.29 20.66 4.09
N ILE A 398 25.19 20.74 5.07
CA ILE A 398 26.32 21.68 5.08
C ILE A 398 27.21 21.45 3.85
N ASP A 399 27.60 20.20 3.59
CA ASP A 399 28.39 19.76 2.44
C ASP A 399 27.73 20.19 1.12
N THR A 400 26.41 19.96 0.99
CA THR A 400 25.64 20.40 -0.18
C THR A 400 25.69 21.93 -0.36
N LYS A 401 25.56 22.69 0.74
CA LYS A 401 25.64 24.16 0.70
C LYS A 401 27.05 24.66 0.39
N LEU A 402 28.09 23.99 0.88
CA LEU A 402 29.50 24.32 0.60
C LEU A 402 29.85 24.13 -0.88
N TYR A 403 29.38 23.05 -1.52
CA TYR A 403 29.54 22.82 -2.96
C TYR A 403 28.64 23.71 -3.85
N CYS A 404 28.06 24.78 -3.30
CA CYS A 404 27.12 25.66 -4.00
C CYS A 404 25.96 24.90 -4.69
N ALA A 405 25.61 23.72 -4.16
CA ALA A 405 24.46 22.95 -4.61
C ALA A 405 23.25 23.36 -3.77
N LYS A 406 22.10 23.55 -4.43
CA LYS A 406 20.83 23.82 -3.75
C LYS A 406 19.85 22.72 -4.12
N TYR A 407 19.16 22.18 -3.12
CA TYR A 407 17.93 21.44 -3.38
C TYR A 407 16.94 22.40 -4.03
N MET A 408 16.36 22.02 -5.15
CA MET A 408 15.30 22.78 -5.78
C MET A 408 14.27 21.84 -6.37
N TYR A 409 13.03 22.25 -6.28
CA TYR A 409 11.97 21.63 -7.04
C TYR A 409 12.20 21.89 -8.53
N ASN A 410 12.37 20.81 -9.29
CA ASN A 410 12.52 20.86 -10.73
C ASN A 410 11.14 20.72 -11.37
N TYR A 411 10.65 21.81 -11.96
CA TYR A 411 9.33 21.86 -12.58
C TYR A 411 9.18 20.94 -13.80
N SER A 412 10.22 20.80 -14.62
CA SER A 412 10.15 19.87 -15.76
C SER A 412 10.17 18.42 -15.30
N LYS A 413 10.77 18.16 -14.12
CA LYS A 413 10.86 16.81 -13.57
C LYS A 413 9.83 16.49 -12.46
N TYR A 414 9.03 17.44 -12.02
CA TYR A 414 8.12 17.33 -10.87
C TYR A 414 8.74 16.76 -9.58
N ILE A 415 10.06 16.82 -9.42
CA ILE A 415 10.77 16.22 -8.28
C ILE A 415 11.69 17.23 -7.63
N ILE A 416 11.97 17.05 -6.35
CA ILE A 416 13.08 17.76 -5.70
C ILE A 416 14.38 17.19 -6.27
N THR A 417 15.18 18.05 -6.90
CA THR A 417 16.49 17.70 -7.46
C THR A 417 17.57 18.59 -6.89
N PHE A 418 18.83 18.23 -7.14
CA PHE A 418 19.96 19.10 -6.91
C PHE A 418 20.20 19.98 -8.14
N SER A 419 20.42 21.27 -7.91
CA SER A 419 20.99 22.16 -8.92
C SER A 419 22.30 22.73 -8.41
N TYR A 420 23.29 22.79 -9.30
CA TYR A 420 24.62 23.32 -9.01
C TYR A 420 24.72 24.74 -9.55
N LYS A 421 25.29 25.66 -8.77
CA LYS A 421 25.57 27.00 -9.27
C LYS A 421 26.85 27.13 -10.13
N SER A 422 27.92 26.33 -9.94
CA SER A 422 29.15 26.47 -10.77
C SER A 422 30.24 25.41 -10.50
N ILE A 423 31.28 25.42 -11.37
CA ILE A 423 32.53 24.61 -11.50
C ILE A 423 32.38 23.13 -11.96
N PRO A 424 32.85 22.76 -13.18
CA PRO A 424 32.74 21.39 -13.72
C PRO A 424 33.50 20.32 -12.93
N ARG A 425 34.67 20.65 -12.35
CA ARG A 425 35.50 19.68 -11.61
C ARG A 425 34.79 19.18 -10.34
N GLU A 426 34.12 20.07 -9.61
CA GLU A 426 33.37 19.73 -8.39
C GLU A 426 32.10 18.92 -8.68
N LYS A 427 31.51 19.04 -9.88
CA LYS A 427 30.37 18.21 -10.29
C LYS A 427 30.71 16.72 -10.29
N SER A 428 31.94 16.36 -10.69
CA SER A 428 32.35 14.96 -10.76
C SER A 428 32.49 14.30 -9.38
N SER A 429 33.20 14.95 -8.45
CA SER A 429 33.38 14.44 -7.08
C SER A 429 32.04 14.31 -6.35
N PHE A 430 31.18 15.33 -6.45
CA PHE A 430 29.86 15.28 -5.84
C PHE A 430 28.95 14.22 -6.49
N PHE A 431 29.04 14.02 -7.81
CA PHE A 431 28.33 12.93 -8.49
C PHE A 431 28.74 11.56 -7.94
N TYR A 432 30.04 11.29 -7.77
CA TYR A 432 30.52 10.05 -7.16
C TYR A 432 30.04 9.90 -5.71
N VAL A 433 30.11 10.96 -4.91
CA VAL A 433 29.62 10.97 -3.53
C VAL A 433 28.12 10.66 -3.48
N ASN A 434 27.32 11.24 -4.37
CA ASN A 434 25.89 10.95 -4.47
C ASN A 434 25.60 9.54 -4.99
N LEU A 435 26.39 9.01 -5.92
CA LEU A 435 26.27 7.63 -6.38
C LEU A 435 26.52 6.66 -5.22
N ILE A 436 27.55 6.90 -4.40
CA ILE A 436 27.82 6.12 -3.19
C ILE A 436 26.61 6.18 -2.25
N LYS A 437 26.10 7.39 -1.96
CA LYS A 437 24.98 7.59 -1.04
C LYS A 437 23.67 6.97 -1.53
N SER A 438 23.36 7.16 -2.81
CA SER A 438 22.07 6.77 -3.39
C SER A 438 22.03 5.33 -3.87
N VAL A 439 23.14 4.71 -4.27
CA VAL A 439 23.15 3.35 -4.83
C VAL A 439 23.92 2.39 -3.92
N ILE A 440 25.18 2.71 -3.62
CA ILE A 440 26.06 1.75 -2.92
C ILE A 440 25.59 1.48 -1.49
N ILE A 441 25.17 2.52 -0.75
CA ILE A 441 24.69 2.33 0.63
C ILE A 441 23.41 1.47 0.68
N PRO A 442 22.35 1.75 -0.10
CA PRO A 442 21.17 0.88 -0.18
C PRO A 442 21.47 -0.59 -0.53
N VAL A 443 22.33 -0.82 -1.52
CA VAL A 443 22.78 -2.17 -1.88
C VAL A 443 23.51 -2.82 -0.70
N ALA A 444 24.42 -2.11 -0.05
CA ALA A 444 25.15 -2.63 1.11
C ALA A 444 24.21 -2.98 2.26
N ILE A 445 23.19 -2.16 2.54
CA ILE A 445 22.17 -2.46 3.55
C ILE A 445 21.42 -3.75 3.19
N LEU A 446 20.97 -3.87 1.94
CA LEU A 446 20.23 -5.04 1.46
C LEU A 446 21.09 -6.31 1.59
N LEU A 447 22.36 -6.24 1.19
CA LEU A 447 23.33 -7.33 1.33
C LEU A 447 23.57 -7.70 2.79
N LEU A 448 23.73 -6.73 3.70
CA LEU A 448 23.89 -7.01 5.13
C LEU A 448 22.68 -7.78 5.70
N TYR A 449 21.45 -7.39 5.33
CA TYR A 449 20.25 -8.13 5.74
C TYR A 449 20.17 -9.51 5.11
N PHE A 450 20.53 -9.64 3.84
CA PHE A 450 20.56 -10.93 3.15
C PHE A 450 21.58 -11.90 3.78
N ILE A 451 22.79 -11.43 4.08
CA ILE A 451 23.82 -12.22 4.78
C ILE A 451 23.34 -12.63 6.17
N CYS A 452 22.71 -11.71 6.92
CA CYS A 452 22.11 -12.06 8.21
C CYS A 452 21.04 -13.16 8.06
N PHE A 453 20.23 -13.10 7.00
CA PHE A 453 19.19 -14.10 6.72
C PHE A 453 19.78 -15.46 6.38
N LEU A 454 20.81 -15.50 5.52
CA LEU A 454 21.54 -16.74 5.19
C LEU A 454 22.19 -17.32 6.45
N LYS A 455 22.90 -16.52 7.23
CA LYS A 455 23.54 -16.98 8.47
C LYS A 455 22.52 -17.58 9.44
N ILE A 456 21.36 -16.97 9.60
CA ILE A 456 20.28 -17.52 10.43
C ILE A 456 19.72 -18.82 9.87
N LYS A 457 19.54 -18.91 8.55
CA LYS A 457 19.02 -20.11 7.89
C LYS A 457 19.97 -21.30 8.08
N PHE A 458 21.28 -21.07 8.06
CA PHE A 458 22.30 -22.12 8.13
C PHE A 458 22.89 -22.36 9.53
N SER A 459 22.70 -21.48 10.52
CA SER A 459 23.23 -21.66 11.86
C SER A 459 22.46 -22.74 12.65
N LYS A 460 23.09 -23.91 12.83
CA LYS A 460 22.58 -25.00 13.69
C LYS A 460 22.38 -24.57 15.14
N GLU A 461 23.22 -23.67 15.66
CA GLU A 461 23.15 -23.16 17.04
C GLU A 461 21.81 -22.48 17.35
N PHE A 462 21.22 -21.79 16.38
CA PHE A 462 19.93 -21.13 16.56
C PHE A 462 18.76 -22.13 16.64
N VAL A 463 18.84 -23.25 15.92
CA VAL A 463 17.83 -24.32 15.93
C VAL A 463 17.75 -24.97 17.31
N ASN A 464 18.88 -25.09 18.01
CA ASN A 464 18.97 -25.75 19.32
C ASN A 464 18.72 -24.82 20.52
N SER A 465 18.76 -23.50 20.36
CA SER A 465 18.61 -22.58 21.48
C SER A 465 17.17 -22.58 22.05
N LYS A 466 17.02 -22.83 23.37
CA LYS A 466 15.73 -22.83 24.09
C LYS A 466 14.97 -21.48 24.08
N SER A 467 15.46 -20.44 23.41
CA SER A 467 14.84 -19.10 23.37
C SER A 467 14.10 -18.79 22.07
N CYS A 468 13.20 -19.66 21.61
CA CYS A 468 12.57 -19.44 20.29
C CYS A 468 11.76 -18.12 20.20
N ALA A 469 11.37 -17.52 21.32
CA ALA A 469 10.84 -16.15 21.40
C ALA A 469 11.83 -15.08 20.89
N LYS A 470 13.07 -15.13 21.39
CA LYS A 470 14.15 -14.20 21.02
C LYS A 470 14.51 -14.40 19.56
N PHE A 471 14.63 -15.65 19.12
CA PHE A 471 14.85 -15.97 17.70
C PHE A 471 13.76 -15.40 16.79
N CYS A 472 12.49 -15.57 17.17
CA CYS A 472 11.38 -15.08 16.37
C CYS A 472 11.27 -13.54 16.37
N PHE A 473 11.70 -12.88 17.44
CA PHE A 473 11.83 -11.42 17.48
C PHE A 473 12.89 -10.94 16.50
N GLU A 474 14.10 -11.53 16.54
CA GLU A 474 15.20 -11.12 15.67
C GLU A 474 14.90 -11.42 14.19
N LYS A 475 14.28 -12.57 13.88
CA LYS A 475 13.83 -12.89 12.51
C LYS A 475 12.82 -11.87 11.97
N ARG A 476 11.92 -11.36 12.83
CA ARG A 476 10.96 -10.31 12.44
C ARG A 476 11.63 -8.98 12.17
N ILE A 477 12.58 -8.58 13.01
CA ILE A 477 13.34 -7.34 12.80
C ILE A 477 14.15 -7.41 11.52
N LEU A 478 14.82 -8.54 11.26
CA LEU A 478 15.57 -8.72 10.02
C LEU A 478 14.66 -8.70 8.80
N PHE A 479 13.48 -9.31 8.88
CA PHE A 479 12.53 -9.26 7.78
C PHE A 479 11.97 -7.85 7.57
N GLN A 480 11.68 -7.12 8.65
CA GLN A 480 11.34 -5.70 8.58
C GLN A 480 12.45 -4.91 7.89
N GLY A 481 13.70 -5.06 8.33
CA GLY A 481 14.86 -4.38 7.77
C GLY A 481 15.10 -4.73 6.30
N PHE A 482 14.96 -6.01 5.94
CA PHE A 482 15.07 -6.49 4.56
C PHE A 482 14.01 -5.88 3.65
N ILE A 483 12.75 -5.81 4.09
CA ILE A 483 11.70 -5.16 3.31
C ILE A 483 12.01 -3.68 3.15
N LEU A 484 12.40 -2.99 4.23
CA LEU A 484 12.76 -1.57 4.17
C LEU A 484 13.90 -1.33 3.18
N SER A 485 14.96 -2.13 3.24
CA SER A 485 16.10 -2.03 2.33
C SER A 485 15.73 -2.37 0.88
N PHE A 486 14.79 -3.29 0.67
CA PHE A 486 14.32 -3.63 -0.67
C PHE A 486 13.56 -2.47 -1.32
N PHE A 487 12.67 -1.82 -0.57
CA PHE A 487 11.96 -0.64 -1.09
C PHE A 487 12.89 0.56 -1.27
N LEU A 488 13.87 0.74 -0.38
CA LEU A 488 14.92 1.74 -0.51
C LEU A 488 15.74 1.49 -1.79
N GLU A 489 16.12 0.24 -2.07
CA GLU A 489 16.85 -0.12 -3.28
C GLU A 489 16.04 0.16 -4.55
N ILE A 490 14.75 -0.19 -4.56
CA ILE A 490 13.87 0.17 -5.69
C ILE A 490 13.80 1.68 -5.86
N GLN A 491 13.68 2.44 -4.76
CA GLN A 491 13.70 3.90 -4.82
C GLN A 491 14.99 4.38 -5.50
N SER A 492 16.12 3.91 -5.01
CA SER A 492 17.45 4.24 -5.52
C SER A 492 17.61 3.94 -7.00
N ILE A 493 17.23 2.74 -7.44
CA ILE A 493 17.23 2.35 -8.85
C ILE A 493 16.37 3.33 -9.66
N LEU A 494 15.14 3.59 -9.23
CA LEU A 494 14.25 4.49 -9.96
C LEU A 494 14.82 5.92 -10.08
N PHE A 495 15.48 6.44 -9.05
CA PHE A 495 16.13 7.76 -9.10
C PHE A 495 17.40 7.75 -9.96
N SER A 496 18.27 6.74 -9.84
CA SER A 496 19.52 6.65 -10.61
C SER A 496 19.27 6.46 -12.10
N TYR A 497 18.25 5.67 -12.46
CA TYR A 497 17.87 5.45 -13.86
C TYR A 497 16.93 6.52 -14.40
N SER A 498 16.48 7.50 -13.60
CA SER A 498 15.58 8.55 -14.07
C SER A 498 16.14 9.32 -15.27
N GLN A 499 17.45 9.62 -15.27
CA GLN A 499 18.08 10.37 -16.35
C GLN A 499 18.27 9.52 -17.64
N PRO A 500 18.79 8.29 -17.60
CA PRO A 500 18.76 7.39 -18.77
C PRO A 500 17.33 7.14 -19.29
N ILE A 501 16.34 7.02 -18.39
CA ILE A 501 14.95 6.85 -18.79
C ILE A 501 14.43 8.11 -19.50
N SER A 502 14.89 9.31 -19.11
CA SER A 502 14.52 10.57 -19.77
C SER A 502 15.04 10.69 -21.20
N THR A 503 16.10 9.96 -21.57
CA THR A 503 16.61 9.94 -22.96
C THR A 503 15.88 8.91 -23.83
N ILE A 504 15.24 7.91 -23.21
CA ILE A 504 14.49 6.85 -23.91
C ILE A 504 13.03 7.25 -24.09
N LEU A 505 12.43 7.87 -23.06
CA LEU A 505 11.05 8.30 -23.08
C LEU A 505 10.93 9.67 -23.75
N SER A 506 9.87 9.86 -24.57
CA SER A 506 9.45 11.19 -25.00
C SER A 506 9.23 12.11 -23.78
N GLU A 507 9.33 13.42 -23.97
CA GLU A 507 9.14 14.39 -22.86
C GLU A 507 7.80 14.19 -22.13
N SER A 508 6.73 13.90 -22.87
CA SER A 508 5.43 13.55 -22.30
C SER A 508 5.48 12.24 -21.50
N ASN A 509 6.17 11.21 -21.99
CA ASN A 509 6.27 9.94 -21.30
C ASN A 509 7.14 9.99 -20.04
N TYR A 510 8.17 10.82 -20.06
CA TYR A 510 9.05 11.04 -18.93
C TYR A 510 8.30 11.70 -17.75
N LYS A 511 7.35 12.61 -18.02
CA LYS A 511 6.48 13.18 -16.98
C LYS A 511 5.67 12.11 -16.23
N TYR A 512 5.18 11.06 -16.91
CA TYR A 512 4.49 9.93 -16.25
C TYR A 512 5.40 9.15 -15.32
N PHE A 513 6.62 8.85 -15.79
CA PHE A 513 7.60 8.15 -14.98
C PHE A 513 7.92 8.92 -13.69
N LEU A 514 7.98 10.25 -13.76
CA LEU A 514 8.23 11.12 -12.61
C LEU A 514 7.04 11.23 -11.66
N ALA A 515 5.82 11.30 -12.18
CA ALA A 515 4.61 11.22 -11.34
C ALA A 515 4.55 9.88 -10.57
N PHE A 516 4.86 8.77 -11.25
CA PHE A 516 5.00 7.47 -10.63
C PHE A 516 6.10 7.46 -9.55
N LEU A 517 7.25 8.07 -9.82
CA LEU A 517 8.36 8.18 -8.86
C LEU A 517 7.95 8.92 -7.57
N ASN A 518 7.20 10.01 -7.68
CA ASN A 518 6.69 10.76 -6.53
C ASN A 518 5.68 9.96 -5.71
N ILE A 519 4.73 9.29 -6.38
CA ILE A 519 3.76 8.42 -5.70
C ILE A 519 4.48 7.29 -4.98
N TYR A 520 5.46 6.67 -5.64
CA TYR A 520 6.31 5.66 -5.05
C TYR A 520 7.04 6.19 -3.81
N LEU A 521 7.61 7.39 -3.87
CA LEU A 521 8.28 8.04 -2.74
C LEU A 521 7.33 8.25 -1.56
N ILE A 522 6.14 8.81 -1.78
CA ILE A 522 5.13 9.01 -0.74
C ILE A 522 4.76 7.67 -0.09
N ILE A 523 4.52 6.65 -0.91
CA ILE A 523 4.18 5.31 -0.44
C ILE A 523 5.31 4.70 0.37
N TYR A 524 6.54 4.75 -0.13
CA TYR A 524 7.71 4.24 0.57
C TYR A 524 7.86 4.89 1.95
N THR A 525 7.72 6.22 2.01
CA THR A 525 7.83 6.98 3.26
C THR A 525 6.71 6.62 4.24
N CYS A 526 5.50 6.33 3.74
CA CYS A 526 4.41 5.77 4.54
C CYS A 526 4.67 4.31 4.94
N PHE A 527 5.32 3.53 4.08
CA PHE A 527 5.53 2.10 4.24
C PHE A 527 6.46 1.80 5.41
N HIS A 528 7.43 2.69 5.70
CA HIS A 528 8.22 2.65 6.93
C HIS A 528 7.35 2.53 8.18
N ASN A 529 6.34 3.40 8.28
CA ASN A 529 5.42 3.43 9.41
C ASN A 529 4.54 2.17 9.43
N ILE A 530 4.03 1.76 8.27
CA ILE A 530 3.17 0.56 8.13
C ILE A 530 3.94 -0.71 8.55
N ILE A 531 5.18 -0.87 8.08
CA ILE A 531 6.05 -1.99 8.45
C ILE A 531 6.28 -1.98 9.96
N PHE A 532 6.63 -0.83 10.54
CA PHE A 532 6.84 -0.73 11.99
C PHE A 532 5.61 -1.19 12.77
N PHE A 533 4.41 -0.72 12.43
CA PHE A 533 3.17 -1.15 13.08
C PHE A 533 2.79 -2.61 12.80
N THR A 534 3.21 -3.15 11.65
CA THR A 534 2.91 -4.54 11.26
C THR A 534 3.80 -5.54 12.01
N PHE A 535 5.08 -5.22 12.21
CA PHE A 535 6.07 -6.12 12.80
C PHE A 535 6.31 -5.88 14.30
N SER A 536 6.09 -4.66 14.82
CA SER A 536 6.15 -4.35 16.25
C SER A 536 4.86 -4.76 16.98
N ILE A 537 4.95 -5.79 17.84
CA ILE A 537 3.83 -6.20 18.69
C ILE A 537 3.38 -5.07 19.61
N ASP A 538 4.32 -4.26 20.12
CA ASP A 538 4.00 -3.19 21.06
C ASP A 538 3.35 -2.01 20.38
N ALA A 539 3.87 -1.58 19.22
CA ALA A 539 3.23 -0.51 18.46
C ALA A 539 1.81 -0.94 18.04
N LYS A 540 1.63 -2.21 17.67
CA LYS A 540 0.32 -2.81 17.42
C LYS A 540 -0.57 -2.84 18.67
N ASN A 541 -0.04 -3.23 19.82
CA ASN A 541 -0.79 -3.28 21.08
C ASN A 541 -1.14 -1.87 21.58
N TYR A 542 -0.26 -0.91 21.37
CA TYR A 542 -0.49 0.50 21.64
C TYR A 542 -1.59 1.04 20.72
N LEU A 543 -1.49 0.87 19.40
CA LEU A 543 -2.57 1.24 18.46
C LEU A 543 -3.90 0.57 18.84
N LYS A 544 -3.86 -0.73 19.18
CA LYS A 544 -5.05 -1.45 19.68
C LYS A 544 -5.60 -0.81 20.96
N LYS A 545 -4.76 -0.43 21.92
CA LYS A 545 -5.20 0.23 23.16
C LYS A 545 -5.74 1.64 22.87
N PHE A 546 -5.08 2.38 22.00
CA PHE A 546 -5.45 3.71 21.57
C PHE A 546 -6.81 3.73 20.87
N PHE A 547 -7.06 2.82 19.93
CA PHE A 547 -8.37 2.69 19.26
C PHE A 547 -9.45 2.01 20.12
N ASN A 548 -9.08 1.34 21.22
CA ASN A 548 -10.04 0.74 22.15
C ASN A 548 -10.44 1.70 23.28
N ARG A 549 -9.58 2.67 23.61
CA ARG A 549 -9.94 3.87 24.37
C ARG A 549 -10.80 4.75 23.46
#